data_AF-A0A955J5G3-F1
#
_entry.id   AF-A0A955J5G3-F1
#
_cell.length_a   1.000
_cell.length_b   1.000
_cell.length_c   1.000
_cell.angle_alpha   90.00
_cell.angle_beta   90.00
_cell.angle_gamma   90.00
#
_symmetry.space_group_name_H-M   'P 1'
#
loop_
_entity.id
_entity.type
_entity.pdbx_description
1 polymer ?
#
loop_
_entity_poly.entity_id
_entity_poly.type
_entity_poly.pdbx_seq_one_letter_code
_entity_poly.pdbx_strand_id
1 'polypeptide(L)'
;MAEVHSPDPGSGAGIPSPHDRPEVWGPRLLRILEQQVGQFQELDGMSREQAALISAGRSDELLSLLGARQVVVDRITRLNGELEPFLASWKSLADDLPAHLRDDVRGRMQELDELVRTIAARDDADQRALEQRRVGVQDELAALSRNRNAVAAYASNGAVNRPHYQDRSG
;
A
#
# COMPACT_ATOMS: atom_id res chain seq x y z
N MET A 1 -21.88 -24.89 67.71
CA MET A 1 -21.00 -24.61 66.56
C MET A 1 -21.90 -24.43 65.36
N ALA A 2 -22.13 -23.18 64.95
CA ALA A 2 -22.99 -22.83 63.83
C ALA A 2 -22.08 -22.23 62.74
N GLU A 3 -21.98 -22.93 61.61
CA GLU A 3 -21.31 -22.42 60.41
C GLU A 3 -22.18 -21.29 59.82
N VAL A 4 -21.67 -20.08 59.93
CA VAL A 4 -22.21 -18.88 59.30
C VAL A 4 -21.87 -18.97 57.81
N HIS A 5 -22.83 -19.42 57.01
CA HIS A 5 -22.79 -19.33 55.55
C HIS A 5 -22.97 -17.87 55.15
N SER A 6 -21.86 -17.17 54.91
CA SER A 6 -21.88 -15.82 54.35
C SER A 6 -22.32 -15.88 52.88
N PRO A 7 -23.42 -15.22 52.49
CA PRO A 7 -23.81 -15.11 51.09
C PRO A 7 -22.80 -14.23 50.36
N ASP A 8 -22.31 -14.74 49.23
CA ASP A 8 -21.40 -14.06 48.31
C ASP A 8 -22.08 -12.80 47.72
N PRO A 9 -21.62 -11.57 48.04
CA PRO A 9 -22.18 -10.32 47.52
C PRO A 9 -21.62 -10.00 46.12
N GLY A 10 -21.51 -11.02 45.25
CA GLY A 10 -20.82 -10.95 43.97
C GLY A 10 -21.72 -10.80 42.74
N SER A 11 -23.05 -10.71 42.87
CA SER A 11 -23.92 -10.34 41.74
C SER A 11 -23.90 -8.82 41.53
N GLY A 12 -22.73 -8.30 41.20
CA GLY A 12 -22.65 -7.01 40.53
C GLY A 12 -23.40 -7.15 39.22
N ALA A 13 -24.47 -6.38 39.03
CA ALA A 13 -25.13 -6.21 37.74
C ALA A 13 -24.06 -5.86 36.70
N GLY A 14 -23.60 -6.88 35.97
CA GLY A 14 -22.56 -6.75 34.98
C GLY A 14 -23.01 -5.70 33.98
N ILE A 15 -22.21 -4.64 33.81
CA ILE A 15 -22.44 -3.66 32.76
C ILE A 15 -22.52 -4.48 31.46
N PRO A 16 -23.67 -4.48 30.74
CA PRO A 16 -23.80 -5.23 29.51
C PRO A 16 -22.64 -4.84 28.60
N SER A 17 -21.89 -5.84 28.14
CA SER A 17 -20.84 -5.60 27.18
C SER A 17 -21.49 -4.93 25.97
N PRO A 18 -20.86 -3.91 25.36
CA PRO A 18 -21.40 -3.27 24.16
C PRO A 18 -21.58 -4.26 22.98
N HIS A 19 -21.09 -5.49 23.12
CA HIS A 19 -21.24 -6.60 22.18
C HIS A 19 -22.46 -7.50 22.45
N ASP A 20 -23.20 -7.29 23.55
CA ASP A 20 -24.33 -8.16 23.93
C ASP A 20 -25.63 -7.83 23.16
N ARG A 21 -25.62 -6.75 22.36
CA ARG A 21 -26.81 -6.23 21.66
C ARG A 21 -26.56 -6.09 20.16
N PRO A 22 -26.88 -7.12 19.34
CA PRO A 22 -26.64 -7.11 17.89
C PRO A 22 -27.31 -5.95 17.16
N GLU A 23 -28.45 -5.47 17.67
CA GLU A 23 -29.14 -4.29 17.16
C GLU A 23 -28.33 -2.98 17.29
N VAL A 24 -27.35 -2.94 18.20
CA VAL A 24 -26.48 -1.76 18.43
C VAL A 24 -25.16 -1.91 17.70
N TRP A 25 -24.48 -3.05 17.86
CA TRP A 25 -23.13 -3.22 17.33
C TRP A 25 -23.11 -3.59 15.85
N GLY A 26 -24.16 -4.24 15.32
CA GLY A 26 -24.27 -4.61 13.90
C GLY A 26 -24.23 -3.40 12.96
N PRO A 27 -25.08 -2.37 13.15
CA PRO A 27 -25.02 -1.14 12.36
C PRO A 27 -23.68 -0.38 12.50
N ARG A 28 -23.02 -0.48 13.66
CA ARG A 28 -21.69 0.10 13.87
C ARG A 28 -20.64 -0.62 13.02
N LEU A 29 -20.61 -1.96 13.04
CA LEU A 29 -19.72 -2.75 12.21
C LEU A 29 -19.92 -2.43 10.72
N LEU A 30 -21.17 -2.37 10.27
CA LEU A 30 -21.48 -2.04 8.87
C LEU A 30 -20.91 -0.67 8.48
N ARG A 31 -21.08 0.36 9.33
CA ARG A 31 -20.52 1.69 9.08
C ARG A 31 -18.99 1.68 8.96
N ILE A 32 -18.30 0.89 9.78
CA ILE A 32 -16.84 0.77 9.72
C ILE A 32 -16.43 0.11 8.39
N LEU A 33 -17.11 -0.96 8.00
CA LEU A 33 -16.86 -1.63 6.71
C LEU A 33 -17.15 -0.72 5.52
N GLU A 34 -18.21 0.08 5.55
CA GLU A 34 -18.52 1.07 4.51
C GLU A 34 -17.44 2.14 4.39
N GLN A 35 -16.96 2.66 5.51
CA GLN A 35 -15.84 3.59 5.52
C GLN A 35 -14.58 2.95 4.93
N GLN A 36 -14.31 1.69 5.29
CA GLN A 36 -13.16 0.95 4.78
C GLN A 36 -13.25 0.73 3.27
N VAL A 37 -14.42 0.33 2.75
CA VAL A 37 -14.68 0.23 1.31
C VAL A 37 -14.40 1.56 0.62
N GLY A 38 -14.90 2.67 1.17
CA GLY A 38 -14.63 4.01 0.62
C GLY A 38 -13.13 4.34 0.58
N GLN A 39 -12.36 3.98 1.62
CA GLN A 39 -10.91 4.19 1.63
C GLN A 39 -10.18 3.32 0.60
N PHE A 40 -10.59 2.06 0.42
CA PHE A 40 -9.99 1.20 -0.60
C PHE A 40 -10.37 1.63 -2.02
N GLN A 41 -11.57 2.15 -2.24
CA GLN A 41 -11.96 2.74 -3.52
C GLN A 41 -11.15 4.00 -3.85
N GLU A 42 -10.89 4.86 -2.85
CA GLU A 42 -9.97 6.01 -2.97
C GLU A 42 -8.55 5.53 -3.36
N LEU A 43 -8.04 4.51 -2.65
CA LEU A 43 -6.73 3.92 -2.93
C LEU A 43 -6.67 3.26 -4.33
N ASP A 44 -7.75 2.62 -4.77
CA ASP A 44 -7.89 2.06 -6.12
C ASP A 44 -7.79 3.16 -7.18
N GLY A 45 -8.48 4.29 -6.99
CA GLY A 45 -8.36 5.47 -7.84
C GLY A 45 -6.91 5.97 -7.94
N MET A 46 -6.24 6.11 -6.80
CA MET A 46 -4.83 6.53 -6.75
C MET A 46 -3.90 5.51 -7.43
N SER A 47 -4.17 4.20 -7.33
CA SER A 47 -3.36 3.17 -8.03
C SER A 47 -3.43 3.33 -9.56
N ARG A 48 -4.59 3.73 -10.10
CA ARG A 48 -4.75 3.97 -11.54
C ARG A 48 -4.02 5.24 -11.98
N GLU A 49 -4.09 6.29 -11.17
CA GLU A 49 -3.35 7.54 -11.41
C GLU A 49 -1.83 7.31 -11.36
N GLN A 50 -1.36 6.49 -10.41
CA GLN A 50 0.04 6.10 -10.31
C GLN A 50 0.54 5.46 -11.60
N ALA A 51 -0.19 4.47 -12.12
CA ALA A 51 0.16 3.82 -13.39
C ALA A 51 0.25 4.82 -14.55
N ALA A 52 -0.64 5.83 -14.59
CA ALA A 52 -0.61 6.88 -15.60
C ALA A 52 0.62 7.80 -15.45
N LEU A 53 0.96 8.22 -14.22
CA LEU A 53 2.14 9.04 -13.93
C LEU A 53 3.44 8.30 -14.22
N ILE A 54 3.51 7.01 -13.88
CA ILE A 54 4.59 6.12 -14.28
C ILE A 54 4.66 6.15 -15.80
N SER A 55 3.59 5.79 -16.53
CA SER A 55 3.60 5.79 -18.00
C SER A 55 4.13 7.11 -18.59
N ALA A 56 3.72 8.25 -18.05
CA ALA A 56 4.11 9.59 -18.49
C ALA A 56 5.53 10.04 -18.04
N GLY A 57 6.20 9.31 -17.14
CA GLY A 57 7.52 9.69 -16.62
C GLY A 57 7.49 10.91 -15.68
N ARG A 58 6.34 11.18 -15.06
CA ARG A 58 6.11 12.35 -14.19
C ARG A 58 6.52 12.05 -12.74
N SER A 59 7.82 11.97 -12.50
CA SER A 59 8.38 11.52 -11.21
C SER A 59 8.00 12.41 -10.01
N ASP A 60 7.96 13.72 -10.17
CA ASP A 60 7.62 14.63 -9.05
C ASP A 60 6.15 14.50 -8.63
N GLU A 61 5.24 14.42 -9.61
CA GLU A 61 3.81 14.16 -9.38
C GLU A 61 3.60 12.78 -8.75
N LEU A 62 4.36 11.77 -9.21
CA LEU A 62 4.34 10.42 -8.64
C LEU A 62 4.73 10.43 -7.16
N LEU A 63 5.78 11.16 -6.76
CA LEU A 63 6.16 11.28 -5.36
C LEU A 63 5.08 11.96 -4.51
N SER A 64 4.43 12.99 -5.04
CA SER A 64 3.30 13.64 -4.36
C SER A 64 2.12 12.68 -4.16
N LEU A 65 1.78 11.91 -5.18
CA LEU A 65 0.73 10.89 -5.11
C LEU A 65 1.04 9.81 -4.07
N LEU A 66 2.29 9.32 -4.02
CA LEU A 66 2.72 8.34 -3.01
C LEU A 66 2.56 8.87 -1.57
N GLY A 67 2.88 10.15 -1.34
CA GLY A 67 2.64 10.80 -0.05
C GLY A 67 1.15 10.84 0.31
N ALA A 68 0.28 11.16 -0.65
CA ALA A 68 -1.16 11.16 -0.45
C ALA A 68 -1.71 9.74 -0.21
N ARG A 69 -1.19 8.71 -0.91
CA ARG A 69 -1.53 7.30 -0.67
C ARG A 69 -1.21 6.86 0.75
N GLN A 70 -0.08 7.28 1.31
CA GLN A 70 0.29 6.94 2.69
C GLN A 70 -0.75 7.44 3.70
N VAL A 71 -1.31 8.64 3.49
CA VAL A 71 -2.38 9.15 4.34
C VAL A 71 -3.62 8.25 4.31
N VAL A 72 -4.01 7.73 3.14
CA VAL A 72 -5.13 6.79 3.01
C VAL A 72 -4.83 5.48 3.74
N VAL A 73 -3.62 4.94 3.57
CA VAL A 73 -3.16 3.70 4.24
C VAL A 73 -3.18 3.85 5.76
N ASP A 74 -2.78 5.00 6.30
CA ASP A 74 -2.83 5.27 7.74
C ASP A 74 -4.29 5.29 8.24
N ARG A 75 -5.22 5.85 7.46
CA ARG A 75 -6.66 5.82 7.78
C ARG A 75 -7.21 4.40 7.78
N ILE A 76 -6.85 3.58 6.79
CA ILE A 76 -7.24 2.15 6.73
C ILE A 76 -6.69 1.39 7.95
N THR A 77 -5.42 1.63 8.31
CA THR A 77 -4.78 0.97 9.45
C THR A 77 -5.50 1.27 10.76
N ARG A 78 -5.92 2.52 10.96
CA ARG A 78 -6.74 2.89 12.13
C ARG A 78 -8.11 2.21 12.12
N LEU A 79 -8.81 2.17 10.99
CA LEU A 79 -10.11 1.48 10.88
C LEU A 79 -9.99 -0.03 11.14
N ASN A 80 -8.88 -0.65 10.71
CA ASN A 80 -8.60 -2.06 11.04
C ASN A 80 -8.49 -2.28 12.55
N GLY A 81 -7.90 -1.33 13.30
CA GLY A 81 -7.88 -1.36 14.75
C GLY A 81 -9.29 -1.31 15.37
N GLU A 82 -10.22 -0.60 14.75
CA GLU A 82 -11.62 -0.55 15.20
C GLU A 82 -12.41 -1.85 14.88
N LEU A 83 -11.99 -2.60 13.86
CA LEU A 83 -12.58 -3.89 13.49
C LEU A 83 -12.09 -5.05 14.35
N GLU A 84 -10.89 -4.95 14.92
CA GLU A 84 -10.22 -6.04 15.65
C GLU A 84 -11.12 -6.71 16.73
N PRO A 85 -11.86 -5.96 17.57
CA PRO A 85 -12.77 -6.57 18.56
C PRO A 85 -13.89 -7.41 17.94
N PHE A 86 -14.41 -6.97 16.78
CA PHE A 86 -15.47 -7.68 16.06
C PHE A 86 -14.92 -8.96 15.41
N LEU A 87 -13.72 -8.88 14.82
CA LEU A 87 -13.08 -10.03 14.18
C LEU A 87 -12.69 -11.10 15.19
N ALA A 88 -12.17 -10.71 16.35
CA ALA A 88 -11.81 -11.63 17.44
C ALA A 88 -13.00 -12.48 17.91
N SER A 89 -14.21 -11.91 17.87
CA SER A 89 -15.46 -12.55 18.33
C SER A 89 -16.42 -12.87 17.18
N TRP A 90 -15.96 -12.83 15.92
CA TRP A 90 -16.87 -12.89 14.75
C TRP A 90 -17.70 -14.17 14.72
N LYS A 91 -17.08 -15.30 15.04
CA LYS A 91 -17.76 -16.60 15.01
C LYS A 91 -18.94 -16.68 16.00
N SER A 92 -18.83 -16.08 17.18
CA SER A 92 -19.94 -16.03 18.15
C SER A 92 -20.95 -14.95 17.81
N LEU A 93 -20.49 -13.78 17.32
CA LEU A 93 -21.35 -12.63 17.04
C LEU A 93 -22.19 -12.81 15.76
N ALA A 94 -21.68 -13.51 14.75
CA ALA A 94 -22.33 -13.63 13.45
C ALA A 94 -23.68 -14.37 13.53
N ASP A 95 -23.80 -15.35 14.42
CA ASP A 95 -25.02 -16.16 14.57
C ASP A 95 -26.18 -15.35 15.16
N ASP A 96 -25.87 -14.38 16.03
CA ASP A 96 -26.85 -13.47 16.65
C ASP A 96 -27.25 -12.29 15.75
N LEU A 97 -26.52 -12.08 14.66
CA LEU A 97 -26.76 -10.97 13.75
C LEU A 97 -27.99 -11.24 12.85
N PRO A 98 -28.94 -10.29 12.70
CA PRO A 98 -30.05 -10.40 11.76
C PRO A 98 -29.56 -10.77 10.35
N ALA A 99 -30.31 -11.64 9.66
CA ALA A 99 -29.89 -12.20 8.37
C ALA A 99 -29.50 -11.13 7.34
N HIS A 100 -30.27 -10.04 7.22
CA HIS A 100 -29.96 -8.94 6.30
C HIS A 100 -28.62 -8.26 6.62
N LEU A 101 -28.33 -7.95 7.90
CA LEU A 101 -27.05 -7.36 8.29
C LEU A 101 -25.88 -8.33 8.07
N ARG A 102 -26.09 -9.63 8.28
CA ARG A 102 -25.08 -10.65 8.02
C ARG A 102 -24.73 -10.72 6.54
N ASP A 103 -25.73 -10.64 5.67
CA ASP A 103 -25.54 -10.63 4.23
C ASP A 103 -24.85 -9.34 3.76
N ASP A 104 -25.23 -8.19 4.31
CA ASP A 104 -24.56 -6.90 4.04
C ASP A 104 -23.09 -6.93 4.44
N VAL A 105 -22.78 -7.39 5.66
CA VAL A 105 -21.39 -7.53 6.14
C VAL A 105 -20.61 -8.47 5.22
N ARG A 106 -21.17 -9.62 4.85
CA ARG A 106 -20.52 -10.57 3.93
C ARG A 106 -20.23 -9.91 2.58
N GLY A 107 -21.19 -9.18 2.02
CA GLY A 107 -21.03 -8.45 0.76
C GLY A 107 -19.88 -7.44 0.83
N ARG A 108 -19.80 -6.63 1.90
CA ARG A 108 -18.71 -5.67 2.09
C ARG A 108 -17.35 -6.33 2.26
N MET A 109 -17.27 -7.45 2.98
CA MET A 109 -16.02 -8.19 3.12
C MET A 109 -15.53 -8.76 1.78
N GLN A 110 -16.44 -9.23 0.93
CA GLN A 110 -16.10 -9.69 -0.42
C GLN A 110 -15.61 -8.54 -1.30
N GLU A 111 -16.29 -7.39 -1.27
CA GLU A 111 -15.89 -6.18 -1.98
C GLU A 111 -14.47 -5.72 -1.56
N LEU A 112 -14.18 -5.75 -0.25
CA LEU A 112 -12.85 -5.42 0.26
C LEU A 112 -11.76 -6.38 -0.23
N ASP A 113 -12.01 -7.70 -0.22
CA ASP A 113 -11.05 -8.69 -0.72
C ASP A 113 -10.75 -8.49 -2.23
N GLU A 114 -11.77 -8.19 -3.03
CA GLU A 114 -11.60 -7.88 -4.45
C GLU A 114 -10.79 -6.61 -4.68
N LEU A 115 -11.08 -5.53 -3.95
CA LEU A 115 -10.32 -4.28 -4.03
C LEU A 115 -8.86 -4.49 -3.64
N VAL A 116 -8.58 -5.18 -2.53
CA VAL A 116 -7.22 -5.46 -2.06
C VAL A 116 -6.42 -6.21 -3.12
N ARG A 117 -6.98 -7.29 -3.69
CA ARG A 117 -6.31 -8.09 -4.73
C ARG A 117 -6.03 -7.26 -5.98
N THR A 118 -7.00 -6.45 -6.38
CA THR A 118 -6.90 -5.59 -7.56
C THR A 118 -5.81 -4.54 -7.40
N ILE A 119 -5.76 -3.87 -6.25
CA ILE A 119 -4.74 -2.86 -5.95
C ILE A 119 -3.35 -3.50 -5.89
N ALA A 120 -3.21 -4.63 -5.18
CA ALA A 120 -1.93 -5.32 -5.06
C ALA A 120 -1.38 -5.76 -6.43
N ALA A 121 -2.24 -6.28 -7.31
CA ALA A 121 -1.83 -6.67 -8.66
C ALA A 121 -1.34 -5.48 -9.51
N ARG A 122 -1.94 -4.28 -9.35
CA ARG A 122 -1.48 -3.07 -10.04
C ARG A 122 -0.18 -2.53 -9.45
N ASP A 123 -0.06 -2.49 -8.14
CA ASP A 123 1.16 -2.03 -7.46
C ASP A 123 2.36 -2.92 -7.83
N ASP A 124 2.17 -4.24 -7.92
CA ASP A 124 3.18 -5.18 -8.41
C ASP A 124 3.60 -4.88 -9.87
N ALA A 125 2.63 -4.57 -10.74
CA ALA A 125 2.91 -4.23 -12.13
C ALA A 125 3.67 -2.91 -12.25
N ASP A 126 3.27 -1.90 -11.48
CA ASP A 126 3.91 -0.59 -11.41
C ASP A 126 5.35 -0.69 -10.90
N GLN A 127 5.59 -1.49 -9.85
CA GLN A 127 6.92 -1.75 -9.33
C GLN A 127 7.84 -2.36 -10.41
N ARG A 128 7.34 -3.34 -11.17
CA ARG A 128 8.09 -3.94 -12.28
C ARG A 128 8.38 -2.93 -13.39
N ALA A 129 7.41 -2.07 -13.72
CA ALA A 129 7.59 -1.04 -14.75
C ALA A 129 8.65 0.00 -14.35
N LEU A 130 8.65 0.43 -13.08
CA LEU A 130 9.66 1.33 -12.54
C LEU A 130 11.07 0.70 -12.54
N GLU A 131 11.19 -0.56 -12.14
CA GLU A 131 12.48 -1.25 -12.15
C GLU A 131 13.04 -1.43 -13.58
N GLN A 132 12.19 -1.80 -14.54
CA GLN A 132 12.58 -1.88 -15.95
C GLN A 132 13.10 -0.54 -16.49
N ARG A 133 12.43 0.56 -16.16
CA ARG A 133 12.86 1.91 -16.55
C ARG A 133 14.19 2.29 -15.91
N ARG A 134 14.38 1.95 -14.64
CA ARG A 134 15.65 2.18 -13.94
C ARG A 134 16.81 1.47 -14.63
N VAL A 135 16.62 0.20 -15.02
CA VAL A 135 17.63 -0.55 -15.79
C VAL A 135 17.92 0.13 -17.14
N GLY A 136 16.89 0.54 -17.88
CA GLY A 136 17.06 1.23 -19.17
C GLY A 136 17.88 2.52 -19.04
N VAL A 137 17.58 3.35 -18.03
CA VAL A 137 18.35 4.59 -17.77
C VAL A 137 19.81 4.29 -17.41
N GLN A 138 20.07 3.22 -16.65
CA GLN A 138 21.44 2.80 -16.32
C GLN A 138 22.23 2.39 -17.57
N ASP A 139 21.60 1.64 -18.48
CA ASP A 139 22.22 1.23 -19.74
C ASP A 139 22.55 2.41 -20.65
N GLU A 140 21.63 3.39 -20.74
CA GLU A 140 21.84 4.64 -21.47
C GLU A 140 23.02 5.44 -20.89
N LEU A 141 23.08 5.59 -19.57
CA LEU A 141 24.19 6.27 -18.89
C LEU A 141 25.52 5.54 -19.12
N ALA A 142 25.52 4.21 -19.08
CA ALA A 142 26.71 3.41 -19.35
C ALA A 142 27.18 3.55 -20.80
N ALA A 143 26.25 3.60 -21.77
CA ALA A 143 26.57 3.84 -23.19
C ALA A 143 27.15 5.23 -23.42
N LEU A 144 26.57 6.26 -22.81
CA LEU A 144 27.08 7.64 -22.88
C LEU A 144 28.50 7.75 -22.31
N SER A 145 28.77 7.07 -21.19
CA SER A 145 30.11 7.02 -20.59
C SER A 145 31.13 6.35 -21.53
N ARG A 146 30.79 5.21 -22.13
CA ARG A 146 31.65 4.53 -23.12
C ARG A 146 31.94 5.41 -24.33
N ASN A 147 30.94 6.11 -24.85
CA ASN A 147 31.10 7.02 -25.98
C ASN A 147 32.03 8.20 -25.66
N ARG A 148 31.91 8.79 -24.46
CA ARG A 148 32.83 9.86 -24.01
C ARG A 148 34.27 9.38 -23.92
N ASN A 149 34.50 8.17 -23.41
CA ASN A 149 35.84 7.58 -23.32
C ASN A 149 36.44 7.31 -24.71
N ALA A 150 35.63 6.86 -25.66
CA ALA A 150 36.07 6.66 -27.04
C ALA A 150 36.48 7.99 -27.69
N VAL A 151 35.66 9.04 -27.57
CA VAL A 151 35.98 10.37 -28.12
C VAL A 151 37.27 10.94 -27.51
N ALA A 152 37.46 10.78 -26.19
CA ALA A 152 38.68 11.22 -25.51
C ALA A 152 39.94 10.50 -26.03
N ALA A 153 39.85 9.18 -26.27
CA ALA A 153 40.97 8.39 -26.79
C ALA A 153 41.37 8.79 -28.22
N TYR A 154 40.41 9.12 -29.08
CA TYR A 154 40.70 9.63 -30.43
C TYR A 154 41.32 11.03 -30.39
N ALA A 155 40.85 11.91 -29.51
CA ALA A 155 41.42 13.24 -29.34
C ALA A 155 42.87 13.21 -28.83
N SER A 156 43.20 12.27 -27.92
CA SER A 156 44.57 12.14 -27.41
C SER A 156 45.54 11.53 -28.43
N ASN A 157 45.11 10.56 -29.23
CA ASN A 157 45.97 9.95 -30.26
C ASN A 157 46.24 10.87 -31.46
N GLY A 158 45.37 11.86 -31.73
CA GLY A 158 45.61 12.87 -32.77
C GLY A 158 46.71 13.89 -32.43
N ALA A 159 47.08 14.04 -31.16
CA ALA A 159 48.01 15.07 -30.70
C ALA A 159 49.50 14.65 -30.68
N VAL A 160 49.81 13.35 -30.82
CA VAL A 160 51.17 12.81 -30.58
C VAL A 160 52.01 12.62 -31.83
N ASN A 161 51.47 12.79 -33.04
CA ASN A 161 52.25 12.65 -34.27
C ASN A 161 52.38 13.98 -35.02
N ARG A 162 53.11 14.95 -34.44
CA ARG A 162 53.81 15.94 -35.26
C ARG A 162 55.06 15.25 -35.79
N PRO A 163 55.16 14.93 -37.09
CA PRO A 163 56.36 14.33 -37.65
C PRO A 163 57.51 15.30 -37.43
N HIS A 164 58.40 14.97 -36.51
CA HIS A 164 59.63 15.73 -36.34
C HIS A 164 60.53 15.35 -37.52
N TYR A 165 60.47 16.14 -38.59
CA TYR A 165 61.43 16.02 -39.69
C TYR A 165 62.81 16.31 -39.09
N GLN A 166 63.60 15.26 -38.95
CA GLN A 166 64.97 15.34 -38.48
C GLN A 166 65.81 15.73 -39.69
N ASP A 167 66.10 17.03 -39.80
CA ASP A 167 66.97 17.57 -40.83
C ASP A 167 68.39 17.04 -40.60
N ARG A 168 68.82 16.09 -41.42
CA ARG A 168 70.20 15.61 -41.47
C ARG A 168 70.96 16.48 -42.47
N SER A 169 71.50 17.59 -41.99
CA SER A 169 72.48 18.38 -42.74
C SER A 169 73.84 17.68 -42.64
N GLY A 170 74.45 17.40 -43.79
CA GLY A 170 75.83 16.94 -43.92
C GLY A 170 76.85 18.07 -43.91
#